data_AF-A0A0Q6F936-F1
#
_entry.id   AF-A0A0Q6F936-F1
#
_cell.length_a   1.000
_cell.length_b   1.000
_cell.length_c   1.000
_cell.angle_alpha   90.00
_cell.angle_beta   90.00
_cell.angle_gamma   90.00
#
_symmetry.space_group_name_H-M   'P 1'
#
loop_
_entity.id
_entity.type
_entity.pdbx_description
1 polymer ?
#
loop_
_entity_poly.entity_id
_entity_poly.type
_entity_poly.pdbx_seq_one_letter_code
_entity_poly.pdbx_strand_id
1 'polypeptide(L)'
;MPALTRDGFSGQAAAALQAPVAAQEDDSTARSTLRAGCAPPPGRGTLRSVTLDGEPAVLVGRPARDGRRVVEAWSCDASRVLARTRVATPPS
;
A
#
# COMPACT_ATOMS: atom_id res chain seq x y z
N MET A 1 -8.95 8.53 -3.08
CA MET A 1 -8.09 7.41 -2.63
C MET A 1 -8.97 6.17 -2.50
N PRO A 2 -8.50 4.96 -2.83
CA PRO A 2 -9.26 3.74 -2.63
C PRO A 2 -9.63 3.58 -1.15
N ALA A 3 -10.91 3.25 -0.88
CA ALA A 3 -11.37 2.92 0.46
C ALA A 3 -11.21 1.42 0.70
N LEU A 4 -10.67 1.08 1.87
CA LEU A 4 -10.40 -0.26 2.34
C LEU A 4 -11.09 -0.46 3.69
N THR A 5 -11.43 -1.70 3.99
CA THR A 5 -11.96 -2.14 5.28
C THR A 5 -11.05 -3.19 5.90
N ARG A 6 -10.92 -3.24 7.22
CA ARG A 6 -10.16 -4.31 7.89
C ARG A 6 -10.63 -5.72 7.53
N ASP A 7 -11.94 -5.95 7.49
CA ASP A 7 -12.52 -7.27 7.21
C ASP A 7 -12.20 -7.77 5.78
N GLY A 8 -12.15 -6.85 4.81
CA GLY A 8 -11.84 -7.15 3.41
C GLY A 8 -10.38 -6.89 3.00
N PHE A 9 -9.50 -6.57 3.95
CA PHE A 9 -8.19 -5.98 3.66
C PHE A 9 -7.36 -6.79 2.66
N SER A 10 -7.34 -8.13 2.78
CA SER A 10 -6.47 -8.98 1.95
C SER A 10 -6.79 -8.89 0.46
N GLY A 11 -8.06 -8.97 0.07
CA GLY A 11 -8.47 -8.90 -1.33
C GLY A 11 -8.38 -7.48 -1.88
N GLN A 12 -8.80 -6.50 -1.07
CA GLN A 12 -8.83 -5.10 -1.48
C GLN A 12 -7.41 -4.51 -1.62
N ALA A 13 -6.48 -4.87 -0.74
CA ALA A 13 -5.09 -4.42 -0.81
C ALA A 13 -4.34 -5.02 -2.01
N ALA A 14 -4.63 -6.27 -2.38
CA ALA A 14 -4.11 -6.88 -3.60
C ALA A 14 -4.59 -6.13 -4.85
N ALA A 15 -5.91 -5.90 -4.95
CA ALA A 15 -6.50 -5.16 -6.06
C ALA A 15 -5.98 -3.71 -6.14
N ALA A 16 -5.84 -3.04 -4.99
CA ALA A 16 -5.32 -1.69 -4.92
C ALA A 16 -3.85 -1.59 -5.37
N LEU A 17 -3.03 -2.63 -5.15
CA LEU A 17 -1.65 -2.64 -5.65
C LEU A 17 -1.54 -3.03 -7.13
N GLN A 18 -2.48 -3.83 -7.65
CA GLN A 18 -2.52 -4.24 -9.06
C GLN A 18 -3.18 -3.21 -9.97
N ALA A 19 -4.06 -2.36 -9.43
CA ALA A 19 -4.77 -1.36 -10.20
C ALA A 19 -3.76 -0.44 -10.90
N PRO A 20 -3.81 -0.31 -12.25
CA PRO A 20 -2.82 0.42 -13.02
C PRO A 20 -2.71 1.83 -12.46
N VAL A 21 -1.50 2.19 -12.03
CA VAL A 21 -1.13 3.60 -11.89
C VAL A 21 -1.20 4.15 -13.31
N ALA A 22 -2.11 5.10 -13.56
CA ALA A 22 -2.03 5.91 -14.76
C ALA A 22 -0.61 6.50 -14.76
N ALA A 23 0.21 6.03 -15.71
CA ALA A 23 1.65 6.19 -15.82
C ALA A 23 2.22 7.38 -15.04
N GLN A 24 2.84 7.14 -13.88
CA GLN A 24 3.79 8.07 -13.29
C GLN A 24 4.89 7.29 -12.58
N GLU A 25 6.11 7.55 -13.05
CA GLU A 25 7.39 7.02 -12.64
C GLU A 25 7.57 6.87 -11.12
N ASP A 26 8.43 5.92 -10.74
CA ASP A 26 8.83 5.52 -9.38
C ASP A 26 9.04 6.69 -8.38
N ASP A 27 9.40 7.89 -8.84
CA ASP A 27 9.58 9.13 -8.05
C ASP A 27 8.26 9.84 -7.66
N SER A 28 7.19 9.61 -8.42
CA SER A 28 5.90 10.30 -8.26
C SER A 28 5.02 9.71 -7.16
N THR A 29 5.24 8.45 -6.77
CA THR A 29 4.38 7.79 -5.79
C THR A 29 4.66 8.28 -4.37
N ALA A 30 5.95 8.44 -4.00
CA ALA A 30 6.35 9.08 -2.75
C ALA A 30 5.87 10.55 -2.68
N ARG A 31 5.96 11.28 -3.80
CA ARG A 31 5.39 12.63 -3.95
C ARG A 31 3.87 12.66 -3.84
N SER A 32 3.17 11.64 -4.33
CA SER A 32 1.71 11.52 -4.25
C SER A 32 1.24 11.20 -2.83
N THR A 33 1.97 10.35 -2.10
CA THR A 33 1.75 10.14 -0.66
C THR A 33 1.99 11.41 0.15
N LEU A 34 3.06 12.17 -0.17
CA LEU A 34 3.32 13.48 0.45
C LEU A 34 2.22 14.51 0.13
N ARG A 35 1.72 14.56 -1.11
CA ARG A 35 0.57 15.42 -1.50
C ARG A 35 -0.73 15.01 -0.81
N ALA A 36 -0.87 13.75 -0.45
CA ALA A 36 -1.97 13.22 0.36
C ALA A 36 -1.83 13.55 1.87
N GLY A 37 -0.73 14.19 2.28
CA GLY A 37 -0.44 14.49 3.68
C GLY A 37 0.13 13.31 4.47
N CYS A 38 0.61 12.27 3.78
CA CYS A 38 1.11 11.05 4.39
C CYS A 38 2.62 10.89 4.13
N ALA A 39 3.38 10.69 5.21
CA ALA A 39 4.76 10.26 5.16
C ALA A 39 4.82 8.79 4.74
N PRO A 40 5.52 8.45 3.65
CA PRO A 40 5.77 7.05 3.34
C PRO A 40 6.76 6.46 4.34
N PRO A 41 6.55 5.23 4.84
CA PRO A 41 7.50 4.56 5.72
C PRO A 41 8.82 4.28 4.99
N PRO A 42 9.96 4.28 5.71
CA PRO A 42 11.26 4.02 5.11
C PRO A 42 11.34 2.60 4.55
N GLY A 43 11.70 2.45 3.27
CA GLY A 43 11.93 1.15 2.64
C GLY A 43 11.64 1.12 1.14
N ARG A 44 12.08 0.04 0.48
CA ARG A 44 11.74 -0.24 -0.93
C ARG A 44 10.41 -0.97 -1.01
N GLY A 45 9.52 -0.53 -1.89
CA GLY A 45 8.22 -1.16 -2.14
C GLY A 45 7.31 -0.28 -2.98
N THR A 46 6.22 -0.87 -3.49
CA THR A 46 5.17 -0.09 -4.16
C THR A 46 4.33 0.59 -3.09
N LEU A 47 4.23 1.92 -3.17
CA LEU A 47 3.46 2.75 -2.24
C LEU A 47 2.10 3.10 -2.86
N ARG A 48 1.05 3.25 -2.05
CA ARG A 48 -0.23 3.81 -2.51
C ARG A 48 -1.01 4.43 -1.36
N SER A 49 -1.46 5.68 -1.51
CA SER A 49 -2.38 6.30 -0.55
C SER A 49 -3.77 5.67 -0.64
N VAL A 50 -4.32 5.31 0.50
CA VAL A 50 -5.64 4.67 0.68
C VAL A 50 -6.33 5.27 1.91
N THR A 51 -7.59 4.90 2.11
CA THR A 51 -8.31 5.13 3.35
C THR A 51 -8.67 3.77 3.93
N LEU A 52 -8.27 3.45 5.16
CA LEU A 52 -8.59 2.21 5.85
C LEU A 52 -9.56 2.49 7.00
N ASP A 53 -10.76 1.92 6.95
CA ASP A 53 -11.83 2.14 7.95
C ASP A 53 -12.10 3.64 8.22
N GLY A 54 -11.94 4.49 7.19
CA GLY A 54 -12.08 5.95 7.30
C GLY A 54 -10.81 6.70 7.70
N GLU A 55 -9.73 6.01 8.11
CA GLU A 55 -8.44 6.61 8.45
C GLU A 55 -7.52 6.70 7.22
N PRO A 56 -6.90 7.86 6.92
CA PRO A 56 -5.88 7.96 5.88
C PRO A 56 -4.69 7.03 6.17
N ALA A 57 -4.26 6.26 5.16
CA ALA A 57 -3.19 5.28 5.29
C ALA A 57 -2.36 5.15 4.00
N VAL A 58 -1.19 4.53 4.11
CA VAL A 58 -0.30 4.21 3.00
C VAL A 58 -0.14 2.70 2.89
N LEU A 59 -0.56 2.12 1.76
CA LEU A 59 -0.22 0.74 1.41
C LEU A 59 1.23 0.65 0.97
N VAL A 60 1.92 -0.38 1.45
CA VAL A 60 3.29 -0.72 1.08
C VAL A 60 3.32 -2.19 0.68
N GLY A 61 3.59 -2.45 -0.59
CA GLY A 61 3.76 -3.80 -1.13
C GLY A 61 5.23 -4.15 -1.29
N ARG A 62 5.75 -5.10 -0.50
CA ARG A 62 7.15 -5.56 -0.51
C ARG A 62 7.28 -7.04 -0.86
N PRO A 63 8.30 -7.46 -1.63
CA PRO A 63 8.57 -8.87 -1.83
C PRO A 63 8.99 -9.53 -0.52
N ALA A 64 8.53 -10.75 -0.28
CA ALA A 64 8.95 -11.59 0.83
C ALA A 64 9.88 -12.71 0.35
N ARG A 65 10.69 -13.25 1.27
CA ARG A 65 11.69 -14.29 0.96
C ARG A 65 11.08 -15.60 0.48
N ASP A 66 9.81 -15.84 0.76
CA ASP A 66 9.04 -17.02 0.36
C ASP A 66 8.43 -16.91 -1.05
N GLY A 67 8.83 -15.89 -1.83
CA GLY A 67 8.30 -15.64 -3.17
C GLY A 67 6.89 -15.02 -3.18
N ARG A 68 6.30 -14.76 -2.01
CA ARG A 68 5.03 -14.06 -1.86
C ARG A 68 5.26 -12.55 -1.72
N ARG A 69 4.19 -11.77 -1.72
CA ARG A 69 4.24 -10.33 -1.47
C ARG A 69 3.59 -10.02 -0.12
N VAL A 70 4.29 -9.28 0.73
CA VAL A 70 3.71 -8.72 1.96
C VAL A 70 3.13 -7.36 1.64
N VAL A 71 1.90 -7.13 2.05
CA VAL A 71 1.22 -5.85 1.91
C VAL A 71 0.86 -5.33 3.29
N GLU A 72 1.27 -4.12 3.60
CA GLU A 72 1.05 -3.46 4.87
C GLU A 72 0.35 -2.12 4.65
N ALA A 73 -0.68 -1.83 5.42
CA ALA A 73 -1.23 -0.49 5.56
C ALA A 73 -0.57 0.19 6.75
N TRP A 74 0.08 1.32 6.50
CA TRP A 74 0.71 2.15 7.51
C TRP A 74 -0.15 3.39 7.79
N SER A 75 -0.11 3.87 9.03
CA SER A 75 -0.64 5.19 9.35
C SER A 75 0.07 6.27 8.53
N CYS A 76 -0.60 7.39 8.27
CA CYS A 76 -0.02 8.46 7.44
C CYS A 76 1.21 9.14 8.04
N ASP A 77 1.48 8.99 9.33
CA ASP A 77 2.72 9.43 9.97
C ASP A 77 3.85 8.38 9.91
N ALA A 78 3.60 7.23 9.26
CA ALA A 78 4.48 6.07 9.21
C ALA A 78 4.88 5.50 10.59
N SER A 79 4.16 5.82 11.67
CA SER A 79 4.52 5.40 13.03
C SER A 79 4.14 3.94 13.32
N ARG A 80 3.09 3.42 12.67
CA ARG A 80 2.60 2.06 12.93
C ARG A 80 1.93 1.40 11.72
N VAL A 81 1.91 0.07 11.75
CA VAL A 81 1.13 -0.76 10.81
C VAL A 81 -0.29 -0.91 11.34
N LEU A 82 -1.28 -0.51 10.53
CA LEU A 82 -2.71 -0.61 10.84
C LEU A 82 -3.31 -1.95 10.42
N ALA A 83 -2.82 -2.52 9.32
CA ALA A 83 -3.23 -3.83 8.81
C ALA A 83 -2.11 -4.45 7.98
N ARG A 84 -2.04 -5.79 7.94
CA ARG A 84 -1.03 -6.54 7.19
C ARG A 84 -1.63 -7.81 6.60
N THR A 85 -1.21 -8.13 5.38
CA THR A 85 -1.56 -9.38 4.72
C THR A 85 -0.37 -9.92 3.91
N ARG A 86 -0.46 -11.20 3.52
CA ARG A 86 0.43 -11.83 2.53
C ARG A 86 -0.41 -12.24 1.35
N VAL A 87 -0.05 -11.77 0.17
CA VAL A 87 -0.72 -12.09 -1.08
C VAL A 87 0.21 -12.93 -1.93
N ALA A 88 -0.35 -13.94 -2.61
CA ALA A 88 0.40 -14.66 -3.63
C ALA A 88 0.79 -13.65 -4.72
N THR A 89 2.04 -13.68 -5.13
CA THR A 89 2.48 -12.91 -6.30
C THR A 89 1.81 -13.57 -7.51
N PRO A 90 0.99 -12.86 -8.31
CA PRO A 90 0.46 -13.46 -9.53
C PRO A 90 1.64 -13.89 -10.42
N PRO A 91 1.53 -15.03 -11.14
CA PRO A 91 2.53 -15.38 -12.13
C PRO A 91 2.60 -14.25 -13.17
N SER A 92 3.82 -13.80 -13.46
CA SER A 92 4.11 -12.80 -14.51
C SER A 92 3.77 -13.31 -15.91
#